data_AF-A0A9D8N9N8-F1
#
_entry.id   AF-A0A9D8N9N8-F1
#
_cell.length_a   1.000
_cell.length_b   1.000
_cell.length_c   1.000
_cell.angle_alpha   90.00
_cell.angle_beta   90.00
_cell.angle_gamma   90.00
#
_symmetry.space_group_name_H-M   'P 1'
#
loop_
_entity.id
_entity.type
_entity.pdbx_description
1 polymer ?
#
loop_
_entity_poly.entity_id
_entity_poly.type
_entity_poly.pdbx_seq_one_letter_code
_entity_poly.pdbx_strand_id
1 'polypeptide(L)'
;MKRIITLSLMLLLWLGAMAQEQERYVTVDFEKVNASDTLRWGWIDTQSKDAEKGMELINRYAELYNQRGAFMAGKEMSRLETNPEVEKAIRDNDVMWDSYKESLKQMLAQPGLGAEERKELQQQLDDIDNQKEQSRKQMIASVKAQADEGREMVVASNPADFSDEIMLSLKKEIRPYLLGKRFWNFSDARHFHNGFVAVARAGADGGNLWGFLNRNGRQVIPCKWDEVFDFNNRAYYSRSVYDFAEDDDDRPWTSVRSGSKLGMIDTLGRVQIPVRFANPGRAQIVFQKTPKGELAIVKDVKTRKWGLIDRKGNWSVSPAYPELWWDREKELFWYLDESDNAKYL
;
A
#
# COMPACT_ATOMS: atom_id res chain seq x y z
N MET A 1 42.98 -21.61 1.07
CA MET A 1 42.79 -20.32 1.78
C MET A 1 42.78 -19.10 0.82
N LYS A 2 42.16 -19.18 -0.38
CA LYS A 2 42.11 -18.08 -1.37
C LYS A 2 40.86 -18.10 -2.31
N ARG A 3 39.69 -18.56 -1.84
CA ARG A 3 38.47 -18.58 -2.69
C ARG A 3 37.18 -18.11 -2.01
N ILE A 4 37.24 -17.49 -0.84
CA ILE A 4 36.04 -17.01 -0.11
C ILE A 4 35.89 -15.47 -0.16
N ILE A 5 36.90 -14.73 -0.63
CA ILE A 5 36.89 -13.24 -0.57
C ILE A 5 36.18 -12.60 -1.78
N THR A 6 35.95 -13.32 -2.88
CA THR A 6 35.44 -12.70 -4.12
C THR A 6 33.91 -12.62 -4.22
N LEU A 7 33.16 -13.43 -3.47
CA LEU A 7 31.68 -13.39 -3.49
C LEU A 7 31.12 -12.30 -2.58
N SER A 8 31.77 -11.98 -1.45
CA SER A 8 31.29 -10.93 -0.54
C SER A 8 31.51 -9.51 -1.09
N LEU A 9 32.58 -9.26 -1.85
CA LEU A 9 32.82 -7.94 -2.46
C LEU A 9 31.88 -7.67 -3.65
N MET A 10 31.58 -8.68 -4.46
CA MET A 10 30.61 -8.55 -5.55
C MET A 10 29.18 -8.38 -5.02
N LEU A 11 28.79 -9.09 -3.96
CA LEU A 11 27.48 -8.90 -3.34
C LEU A 11 27.33 -7.50 -2.70
N LEU A 12 28.41 -6.96 -2.12
CA LEU A 12 28.43 -5.59 -1.56
C LEU A 12 28.47 -4.50 -2.65
N LEU A 13 29.15 -4.73 -3.78
CA LEU A 13 29.11 -3.83 -4.94
C LEU A 13 27.76 -3.90 -5.67
N TRP A 14 27.11 -5.07 -5.69
CA TRP A 14 25.79 -5.27 -6.28
C TRP A 14 24.68 -4.71 -5.38
N LEU A 15 24.78 -4.88 -4.05
CA LEU A 15 23.92 -4.18 -3.08
C LEU A 15 24.18 -2.67 -3.06
N GLY A 16 25.43 -2.24 -3.26
CA GLY A 16 25.80 -0.82 -3.39
C GLY A 16 25.28 -0.17 -4.69
N ALA A 17 25.20 -0.94 -5.78
CA ALA A 17 24.61 -0.52 -7.05
C ALA A 17 23.06 -0.56 -7.01
N MET A 18 22.46 -1.56 -6.35
CA MET A 18 21.01 -1.62 -6.08
C MET A 18 20.57 -0.55 -5.08
N ALA A 19 21.46 -0.11 -4.18
CA ALA A 19 21.24 1.04 -3.30
C ALA A 19 21.45 2.38 -4.01
N GLN A 20 22.08 2.41 -5.19
CA GLN A 20 22.34 3.63 -5.96
C GLN A 20 21.18 4.09 -6.83
N GLU A 21 20.16 3.25 -7.03
CA GLU A 21 18.88 3.63 -7.61
C GLU A 21 17.83 3.92 -6.53
N GLN A 22 18.27 4.43 -5.38
CA GLN A 22 17.38 5.21 -4.53
C GLN A 22 16.86 6.35 -5.41
N GLU A 23 15.55 6.37 -5.72
CA GLU A 23 14.94 7.47 -6.45
C GLU A 23 15.44 8.76 -5.82
N ARG A 24 16.18 9.57 -6.59
CA ARG A 24 16.75 10.85 -6.14
C ARG A 24 15.71 11.71 -5.39
N TYR A 25 14.44 11.45 -5.65
CA TYR A 25 13.31 12.06 -4.98
C TYR A 25 12.56 11.03 -4.15
N VAL A 26 12.55 11.19 -2.83
CA VAL A 26 11.84 10.30 -1.92
C VAL A 26 10.55 10.95 -1.46
N THR A 27 9.44 10.21 -1.52
CA THR A 27 8.15 10.63 -0.93
C THR A 27 8.24 10.57 0.58
N VAL A 28 7.73 11.61 1.25
CA VAL A 28 7.68 11.73 2.70
C VAL A 28 6.25 12.00 3.09
N ASP A 29 5.64 11.08 3.84
CA ASP A 29 4.30 11.24 4.37
C ASP A 29 4.36 11.79 5.80
N PHE A 30 3.46 12.74 6.08
CA PHE A 30 3.32 13.34 7.39
C PHE A 30 1.92 13.08 7.93
N GLU A 31 1.90 12.38 9.06
CA GLU A 31 0.68 12.20 9.80
C GLU A 31 0.09 13.52 10.26
N LYS A 32 -1.24 13.57 10.37
CA LYS A 32 -1.95 14.81 10.73
C LYS A 32 -1.72 15.11 12.22
N VAL A 33 -1.18 16.29 12.54
CA VAL A 33 -1.00 16.72 13.93
C VAL A 33 -2.34 17.14 14.54
N ASN A 34 -3.07 18.04 13.85
CA ASN A 34 -4.40 18.48 14.25
C ASN A 34 -5.21 19.01 13.05
N ALA A 35 -6.42 19.53 13.29
CA ALA A 35 -7.31 20.02 12.24
C ALA A 35 -6.73 21.15 11.37
N SER A 36 -5.82 21.96 11.91
CA SER A 36 -5.17 23.08 11.21
C SER A 36 -3.96 22.66 10.37
N ASP A 37 -3.50 21.43 10.54
CA ASP A 37 -2.32 20.90 9.86
C ASP A 37 -2.64 20.59 8.39
N THR A 38 -1.93 21.30 7.52
CA THR A 38 -2.08 21.19 6.07
C THR A 38 -0.91 20.44 5.42
N LEU A 39 0.20 20.19 6.13
CA LEU A 39 1.34 19.45 5.58
C LEU A 39 1.13 17.96 5.80
N ARG A 40 0.66 17.29 4.73
CA ARG A 40 0.35 15.85 4.74
C ARG A 40 1.40 14.98 4.07
N TRP A 41 2.16 15.55 3.14
CA TRP A 41 3.22 14.85 2.43
C TRP A 41 4.06 15.84 1.63
N GLY A 42 5.20 15.37 1.12
CA GLY A 42 6.06 16.08 0.17
C GLY A 42 7.11 15.15 -0.42
N TRP A 43 8.06 15.71 -1.18
CA TRP A 43 9.22 14.98 -1.68
C TRP A 43 10.50 15.68 -1.30
N ILE A 44 11.54 14.90 -1.02
CA ILE A 44 12.89 15.41 -0.77
C ILE A 44 13.83 14.97 -1.87
N ASP A 45 14.62 15.90 -2.42
CA ASP A 45 15.74 15.58 -3.31
C ASP A 45 16.92 15.12 -2.46
N THR A 46 17.13 13.81 -2.36
CA THR A 46 18.16 13.16 -1.54
C THR A 46 19.58 13.46 -2.00
N GLN A 47 19.75 13.99 -3.20
CA GLN A 47 21.05 14.42 -3.75
C GLN A 47 21.22 15.94 -3.74
N SER A 48 20.25 16.69 -3.20
CA SER A 48 20.40 18.14 -3.02
C SER A 48 21.39 18.46 -1.91
N LYS A 49 22.03 19.63 -1.99
CA LYS A 49 22.93 20.13 -0.93
C LYS A 49 22.24 20.29 0.44
N ASP A 50 20.91 20.37 0.45
CA ASP A 50 20.09 20.58 1.64
C ASP A 50 19.43 19.27 2.13
N ALA A 51 19.70 18.14 1.46
CA ALA A 51 19.07 16.85 1.71
C ALA A 51 19.29 16.33 3.13
N GLU A 52 20.53 16.39 3.61
CA GLU A 52 20.92 15.89 4.93
C GLU A 52 20.10 16.56 6.03
N LYS A 53 20.05 17.90 6.02
CA LYS A 53 19.29 18.68 6.97
C LYS A 53 17.78 18.46 6.86
N GLY A 54 17.25 18.35 5.64
CA GLY A 54 15.84 18.02 5.43
C GLY A 54 15.47 16.66 6.03
N MET A 55 16.29 15.64 5.76
CA MET A 55 16.10 14.28 6.28
C MET A 55 16.26 14.21 7.80
N GLU A 56 17.19 14.95 8.39
CA GLU A 56 17.35 15.06 9.84
C GLU A 56 16.05 15.56 10.50
N LEU A 57 15.46 16.65 9.99
CA LEU A 57 14.22 17.21 10.51
C LEU A 57 13.03 16.26 10.32
N ILE A 58 12.96 15.57 9.17
CA ILE A 58 11.94 14.55 8.87
C ILE A 58 12.03 13.38 9.85
N ASN A 59 13.24 12.86 10.08
CA ASN A 59 13.48 11.77 11.02
C ASN A 59 13.13 12.19 12.45
N ARG A 60 13.48 13.42 12.84
CA ARG A 60 13.10 13.98 14.14
C ARG A 60 11.58 14.08 14.30
N TYR A 61 10.87 14.47 13.24
CA TYR A 61 9.40 14.50 13.25
C TYR A 61 8.81 13.10 13.42
N ALA A 62 9.31 12.13 12.66
CA ALA A 62 8.85 10.74 12.76
C ALA A 62 9.10 10.16 14.16
N GLU A 63 10.25 10.44 14.76
CA GLU A 63 10.58 10.04 16.12
C GLU A 63 9.58 10.60 17.15
N LEU A 64 9.35 11.92 17.13
CA LEU A 64 8.40 12.57 18.04
C LEU A 64 6.96 12.09 17.82
N TYR A 65 6.57 11.83 16.57
CA TYR A 65 5.26 11.27 16.27
C TYR A 65 5.10 9.85 16.84
N ASN A 66 6.11 9.01 16.70
CA ASN A 66 6.12 7.66 17.28
C ASN A 66 6.09 7.70 18.81
N GLN A 67 6.85 8.62 19.44
CA GLN A 67 6.81 8.85 20.89
C GLN A 67 5.40 9.27 21.35
N ARG A 68 4.75 10.19 20.63
CA ARG A 68 3.36 10.58 20.88
C ARG A 68 2.41 9.39 20.80
N GLY A 69 2.55 8.56 19.78
CA GLY A 69 1.74 7.34 19.60
C GLY A 69 1.93 6.36 20.76
N ALA A 70 3.17 6.07 21.15
CA ALA A 70 3.50 5.22 22.28
C ALA A 70 2.93 5.77 23.59
N PHE A 71 3.07 7.07 23.84
CA PHE A 71 2.50 7.72 25.02
C PHE A 71 0.97 7.57 25.10
N MET A 72 0.28 7.78 23.97
CA MET A 72 -1.18 7.63 23.92
C MET A 72 -1.61 6.17 24.13
N ALA A 73 -0.91 5.22 23.51
CA ALA A 73 -1.14 3.79 23.73
C ALA A 73 -0.92 3.41 25.21
N GLY A 74 0.17 3.90 25.82
CA GLY A 74 0.46 3.68 27.23
C GLY A 74 -0.63 4.24 28.16
N LYS A 75 -1.20 5.42 27.83
CA LYS A 75 -2.33 5.96 28.59
C LYS A 75 -3.56 5.07 28.55
N GLU A 76 -3.89 4.49 27.41
CA GLU A 76 -5.00 3.54 27.29
C GLU A 76 -4.70 2.24 28.06
N MET A 77 -3.51 1.67 27.88
CA MET A 77 -3.07 0.46 28.57
C MET A 77 -3.07 0.63 30.09
N SER A 78 -2.55 1.75 30.61
CA SER A 78 -2.51 2.03 32.05
C SER A 78 -3.88 2.10 32.74
N ARG A 79 -4.97 2.23 31.97
CA ARG A 79 -6.35 2.31 32.45
C ARG A 79 -7.11 1.00 32.33
N LEU A 80 -6.49 -0.06 31.79
CA LEU A 80 -7.13 -1.36 31.58
C LEU A 80 -7.71 -1.93 32.87
N GLU A 81 -7.05 -1.73 34.01
CA GLU A 81 -7.53 -2.18 35.34
C GLU A 81 -8.88 -1.56 35.74
N THR A 82 -9.22 -0.39 35.16
CA THR A 82 -10.48 0.34 35.42
C THR A 82 -11.42 0.34 34.21
N ASN A 83 -11.10 -0.41 33.16
CA ASN A 83 -11.87 -0.42 31.92
C ASN A 83 -13.10 -1.32 32.07
N PRO A 84 -14.34 -0.80 31.87
CA PRO A 84 -15.56 -1.59 32.03
C PRO A 84 -15.66 -2.81 31.11
N GLU A 85 -15.06 -2.76 29.92
CA GLU A 85 -15.03 -3.90 28.99
C GLU A 85 -14.10 -5.01 29.48
N VAL A 86 -13.00 -4.66 30.14
CA VAL A 86 -12.09 -5.63 30.77
C VAL A 86 -12.77 -6.28 31.97
N GLU A 87 -13.45 -5.50 32.81
CA GLU A 87 -14.25 -6.06 33.90
C GLU A 87 -15.36 -6.98 33.39
N LYS A 88 -16.02 -6.59 32.29
CA LYS A 88 -17.04 -7.41 31.64
C LYS A 88 -16.43 -8.70 31.12
N ALA A 89 -15.27 -8.68 30.47
CA ALA A 89 -14.60 -9.88 29.99
C ALA A 89 -14.24 -10.85 31.13
N ILE A 90 -13.82 -10.34 32.29
CA ILE A 90 -13.56 -11.17 33.49
C ILE A 90 -14.87 -11.81 33.99
N ARG A 91 -15.97 -11.05 34.05
CA ARG A 91 -17.30 -11.59 34.41
C ARG A 91 -17.80 -12.62 33.40
N ASP A 92 -17.63 -12.37 32.11
CA ASP A 92 -18.05 -13.27 31.04
C ASP A 92 -17.25 -14.59 31.09
N ASN A 93 -15.96 -14.54 31.49
CA ASN A 93 -15.17 -15.73 31.76
C ASN A 93 -15.75 -16.56 32.92
N ASP A 94 -16.21 -15.91 33.99
CA ASP A 94 -16.86 -16.61 35.09
C ASP A 94 -18.15 -17.31 34.64
N VAL A 95 -18.97 -16.61 33.87
CA VAL A 95 -20.23 -17.14 33.31
C VAL A 95 -19.95 -18.35 32.41
N MET A 96 -18.89 -18.29 31.61
CA MET A 96 -18.47 -19.40 30.76
C MET A 96 -18.11 -20.64 31.58
N TRP A 97 -17.31 -20.48 32.65
CA TRP A 97 -16.97 -21.59 33.55
C TRP A 97 -18.19 -22.15 34.28
N ASP A 98 -19.11 -21.28 34.73
CA ASP A 98 -20.36 -21.71 35.36
C ASP A 98 -21.25 -22.51 34.39
N SER A 99 -21.32 -22.08 33.13
CA SER A 99 -22.02 -22.81 32.07
C SER A 99 -21.35 -24.16 31.77
N TYR A 100 -20.02 -24.23 31.79
CA TYR A 100 -19.29 -25.48 31.58
C TYR A 100 -19.51 -26.46 32.74
N LYS A 101 -19.51 -25.97 33.98
CA LYS A 101 -19.85 -26.75 35.19
C LYS A 101 -21.24 -27.38 35.09
N GLU A 102 -22.25 -26.61 34.68
CA GLU A 102 -23.61 -27.15 34.48
C GLU A 102 -23.66 -28.19 33.35
N SER A 103 -22.88 -27.99 32.27
CA SER A 103 -22.78 -28.96 31.18
C SER A 103 -22.20 -30.30 31.66
N LEU A 104 -21.15 -30.26 32.50
CA LEU A 104 -20.56 -31.46 33.12
C LEU A 104 -21.57 -32.22 33.99
N LYS A 105 -22.35 -31.49 34.81
CA LYS A 105 -23.43 -32.09 35.63
C LYS A 105 -24.49 -32.79 34.77
N GLN A 106 -24.89 -32.16 33.66
CA GLN A 106 -25.85 -32.73 32.73
C GLN A 106 -25.31 -34.01 32.08
N MET A 107 -24.03 -34.03 31.68
CA MET A 107 -23.38 -35.22 31.12
C MET A 107 -23.31 -36.37 32.15
N LEU A 108 -22.94 -36.09 33.40
CA LEU A 108 -22.91 -37.09 34.48
C LEU A 108 -24.28 -37.70 34.80
N ALA A 109 -25.36 -36.95 34.57
CA ALA A 109 -26.73 -37.40 34.75
C ALA A 109 -27.26 -38.26 33.60
N GLN A 110 -26.52 -38.43 32.50
CA GLN A 110 -27.00 -39.20 31.35
C GLN A 110 -27.06 -40.71 31.66
N PRO A 111 -28.17 -41.38 31.28
CA PRO A 111 -28.29 -42.82 31.40
C PRO A 111 -27.38 -43.55 30.39
N GLY A 112 -26.77 -44.66 30.79
CA GLY A 112 -25.91 -45.49 29.93
C GLY A 112 -24.44 -45.07 29.86
N LEU A 113 -24.02 -44.07 30.64
CA LEU A 113 -22.63 -43.60 30.71
C LEU A 113 -21.68 -44.68 31.28
N GLY A 114 -20.54 -44.90 30.64
CA GLY A 114 -19.54 -45.87 31.08
C GLY A 114 -18.89 -45.51 32.41
N ALA A 115 -18.35 -46.50 33.14
CA ALA A 115 -17.73 -46.28 34.46
C ALA A 115 -16.49 -45.38 34.41
N GLU A 116 -15.64 -45.54 33.38
CA GLU A 116 -14.45 -44.68 33.18
C GLU A 116 -14.85 -43.26 32.76
N GLU A 117 -15.78 -43.11 31.82
CA GLU A 117 -16.30 -41.78 31.41
C GLU A 117 -16.92 -41.02 32.58
N ARG A 118 -17.68 -41.72 33.44
CA ARG A 118 -18.26 -41.14 34.66
C ARG A 118 -17.16 -40.67 35.63
N LYS A 119 -16.08 -41.43 35.76
CA LYS A 119 -14.95 -41.08 36.62
C LYS A 119 -14.18 -39.86 36.08
N GLU A 120 -13.95 -39.79 34.78
CA GLU A 120 -13.30 -38.65 34.12
C GLU A 120 -14.13 -37.37 34.26
N LEU A 121 -15.43 -37.43 33.98
CA LEU A 121 -16.33 -36.28 34.12
C LEU A 121 -16.46 -35.82 35.58
N GLN A 122 -16.46 -36.74 36.54
CA GLN A 122 -16.47 -36.39 37.96
C GLN A 122 -15.18 -35.67 38.35
N GLN A 123 -14.02 -36.15 37.89
CA GLN A 123 -12.74 -35.48 38.13
C GLN A 123 -12.73 -34.06 37.54
N GLN A 124 -13.20 -33.88 36.30
CA GLN A 124 -13.33 -32.55 35.69
C GLN A 124 -14.25 -31.63 36.50
N LEU A 125 -15.37 -32.16 37.00
CA LEU A 125 -16.32 -31.40 37.82
C LEU A 125 -15.72 -31.01 39.18
N ASP A 126 -14.90 -31.87 39.79
CA ASP A 126 -14.25 -31.60 41.07
C ASP A 126 -13.16 -30.52 40.93
N ASP A 127 -12.47 -30.47 39.78
CA ASP A 127 -11.42 -29.49 39.50
C ASP A 127 -11.93 -28.15 38.95
N ILE A 128 -13.21 -28.08 38.55
CA ILE A 128 -13.75 -26.97 37.75
C ILE A 128 -13.64 -25.61 38.43
N ASP A 129 -13.89 -25.53 39.74
CA ASP A 129 -13.85 -24.27 40.49
C ASP A 129 -12.41 -23.79 40.66
N ASN A 130 -11.45 -24.72 40.78
CA ASN A 130 -10.03 -24.40 40.80
C ASN A 130 -9.55 -23.88 39.44
N GLN A 131 -10.00 -24.50 38.34
CA GLN A 131 -9.67 -24.05 36.98
C GLN A 131 -10.27 -22.67 36.68
N LYS A 132 -11.52 -22.42 37.08
CA LYS A 132 -12.18 -21.10 37.00
C LYS A 132 -11.36 -20.03 37.72
N GLU A 133 -10.96 -20.29 38.96
CA GLU A 133 -10.18 -19.36 39.76
C GLU A 133 -8.78 -19.11 39.17
N GLN A 134 -8.12 -20.15 38.66
CA GLN A 134 -6.83 -20.01 37.97
C GLN A 134 -6.96 -19.18 36.69
N SER A 135 -7.96 -19.47 35.87
CA SER A 135 -8.27 -18.71 34.65
C SER A 135 -8.52 -17.23 34.95
N ARG A 136 -9.33 -16.93 35.98
CA ARG A 136 -9.57 -15.55 36.45
C ARG A 136 -8.28 -14.87 36.89
N LYS A 137 -7.45 -15.54 37.71
CA LYS A 137 -6.16 -14.99 38.16
C LYS A 137 -5.22 -14.69 37.01
N GLN A 138 -5.16 -15.57 36.01
CA GLN A 138 -4.33 -15.37 34.82
C GLN A 138 -4.80 -14.16 34.01
N MET A 139 -6.11 -13.98 33.81
CA MET A 139 -6.66 -12.82 33.13
C MET A 139 -6.32 -11.52 33.88
N ILE A 140 -6.55 -11.47 35.20
CA ILE A 140 -6.23 -10.30 36.02
C ILE A 140 -4.73 -9.99 36.00
N ALA A 141 -3.88 -11.01 36.11
CA ALA A 141 -2.43 -10.83 36.05
C ALA A 141 -1.96 -10.29 34.70
N SER A 142 -2.54 -10.78 33.59
CA SER A 142 -2.26 -10.28 32.24
C SER A 142 -2.68 -8.82 32.07
N VAL A 143 -3.88 -8.46 32.55
CA VAL A 143 -4.37 -7.07 32.53
C VAL A 143 -3.45 -6.16 33.33
N LYS A 144 -3.03 -6.59 34.52
CA LYS A 144 -2.13 -5.82 35.37
C LYS A 144 -0.75 -5.63 34.71
N ALA A 145 -0.18 -6.68 34.12
CA ALA A 145 1.10 -6.59 33.42
C ALA A 145 1.04 -5.58 32.24
N GLN A 146 -0.04 -5.61 31.46
CA GLN A 146 -0.25 -4.62 30.39
C GLN A 146 -0.44 -3.20 30.93
N ALA A 147 -1.14 -3.05 32.05
CA ALA A 147 -1.29 -1.74 32.68
C ALA A 147 0.04 -1.20 33.22
N ASP A 148 0.87 -2.06 33.81
CA ASP A 148 2.23 -1.74 34.26
C ASP A 148 3.12 -1.30 33.08
N GLU A 149 3.13 -2.06 31.97
CA GLU A 149 3.83 -1.67 30.74
C GLU A 149 3.33 -0.32 30.21
N GLY A 150 2.02 -0.10 30.19
CA GLY A 150 1.44 1.18 29.80
C GLY A 150 1.89 2.35 30.69
N ARG A 151 2.01 2.13 32.00
CA ARG A 151 2.55 3.13 32.94
C ARG A 151 4.02 3.45 32.63
N GLU A 152 4.83 2.44 32.35
CA GLU A 152 6.25 2.63 31.99
C GLU A 152 6.39 3.44 30.69
N MET A 153 5.58 3.14 29.67
CA MET A 153 5.55 3.91 28.41
C MET A 153 5.20 5.39 28.63
N VAL A 154 4.25 5.67 29.53
CA VAL A 154 3.83 7.04 29.87
C VAL A 154 4.95 7.78 30.62
N VAL A 155 5.68 7.12 31.52
CA VAL A 155 6.79 7.72 32.27
C VAL A 155 8.02 7.94 31.37
N ALA A 156 8.21 7.10 30.35
CA ALA A 156 9.35 7.17 29.45
C ALA A 156 9.37 8.41 28.54
N SER A 157 8.26 9.15 28.42
CA SER A 157 8.16 10.29 27.50
C SER A 157 7.44 11.48 28.14
N ASN A 158 7.91 12.69 27.85
CA ASN A 158 7.25 13.92 28.27
C ASN A 158 6.32 14.44 27.17
N PRO A 159 5.00 14.56 27.39
CA PRO A 159 4.07 15.03 26.36
C PRO A 159 4.31 16.46 25.87
N ALA A 160 5.07 17.26 26.59
CA ALA A 160 5.50 18.57 26.11
C ALA A 160 6.42 18.47 24.87
N ASP A 161 7.23 17.41 24.77
CA ASP A 161 8.25 17.23 23.72
C ASP A 161 7.66 16.96 22.34
N PHE A 162 6.42 16.47 22.28
CA PHE A 162 5.67 16.20 21.05
C PHE A 162 4.31 16.91 21.03
N SER A 163 4.23 18.06 21.72
CA SER A 163 3.07 18.93 21.66
C SER A 163 2.73 19.35 20.22
N ASP A 164 1.47 19.69 19.98
CA ASP A 164 1.02 20.18 18.67
C ASP A 164 1.87 21.37 18.19
N GLU A 165 2.28 22.26 19.09
CA GLU A 165 3.11 23.41 18.77
C GLU A 165 4.50 23.00 18.25
N ILE A 166 5.19 22.09 18.94
CA ILE A 166 6.51 21.58 18.51
C ILE A 166 6.38 20.84 17.18
N MET A 167 5.42 19.93 17.07
CA MET A 167 5.21 19.13 15.86
C MET A 167 4.90 20.00 14.64
N LEU A 168 4.07 21.03 14.81
CA LEU A 168 3.75 21.99 13.75
C LEU A 168 4.93 22.93 13.44
N SER A 169 5.73 23.33 14.44
CA SER A 169 6.96 24.09 14.22
C SER A 169 7.95 23.30 13.37
N LEU A 170 8.18 22.04 13.72
CA LEU A 170 9.09 21.16 12.99
C LEU A 170 8.62 20.96 11.54
N LYS A 171 7.31 20.77 11.31
CA LYS A 171 6.74 20.76 9.96
C LYS A 171 6.99 22.06 9.17
N LYS A 172 6.93 23.22 9.82
CA LYS A 172 7.26 24.51 9.18
C LYS A 172 8.75 24.57 8.82
N GLU A 173 9.62 24.01 9.65
CA GLU A 173 11.07 23.95 9.42
C GLU A 173 11.44 22.96 8.31
N ILE A 174 10.72 21.84 8.17
CA ILE A 174 10.90 20.85 7.10
C ILE A 174 10.51 21.42 5.74
N ARG A 175 9.47 22.27 5.70
CA ARG A 175 8.84 22.77 4.48
C ARG A 175 9.79 23.31 3.40
N PRO A 176 10.86 24.07 3.69
CA PRO A 176 11.79 24.57 2.68
C PRO A 176 12.61 23.48 1.98
N TYR A 177 12.76 22.30 2.60
CA TYR A 177 13.52 21.16 2.06
C TYR A 177 12.66 20.24 1.19
N LEU A 178 11.34 20.36 1.30
CA LEU A 178 10.42 19.67 0.41
C LEU A 178 10.41 20.37 -0.95
N LEU A 179 10.43 19.58 -2.01
CA LEU A 179 10.09 20.06 -3.34
C LEU A 179 8.73 20.74 -3.30
N GLY A 180 8.52 21.74 -4.17
CA GLY A 180 7.22 22.37 -4.42
C GLY A 180 6.50 23.00 -3.22
N LYS A 181 6.52 24.34 -3.12
CA LYS A 181 5.78 25.10 -2.09
C LYS A 181 4.24 25.01 -2.20
N ARG A 182 3.65 24.14 -3.04
CA ARG A 182 2.22 24.17 -3.48
C ARG A 182 1.51 22.81 -3.51
N PHE A 183 2.01 21.80 -2.82
CA PHE A 183 1.44 20.46 -2.82
C PHE A 183 0.14 20.27 -1.99
N TRP A 184 -0.34 21.30 -1.30
CA TRP A 184 -1.38 21.27 -0.25
C TRP A 184 -2.82 21.01 -0.71
N ASN A 185 -3.08 20.90 -2.02
CA ASN A 185 -4.43 20.84 -2.59
C ASN A 185 -4.75 19.49 -3.23
N PHE A 186 -4.08 18.42 -2.81
CA PHE A 186 -4.23 17.09 -3.38
C PHE A 186 -4.56 16.09 -2.27
N SER A 187 -5.48 15.17 -2.55
CA SER A 187 -5.95 14.13 -1.63
C SER A 187 -5.02 12.92 -1.56
N ASP A 188 -4.24 12.71 -2.62
CA ASP A 188 -3.36 11.55 -2.78
C ASP A 188 -2.20 11.88 -3.74
N ALA A 189 -1.12 11.11 -3.67
CA ALA A 189 0.04 11.23 -4.55
C ALA A 189 0.78 9.89 -4.69
N ARG A 190 1.41 9.66 -5.84
CA ARG A 190 2.28 8.49 -6.09
C ARG A 190 3.76 8.83 -5.95
N HIS A 191 4.62 7.86 -6.24
CA HIS A 191 6.07 8.03 -6.31
C HIS A 191 6.49 8.95 -7.45
N PHE A 192 7.71 9.46 -7.33
CA PHE A 192 8.24 10.43 -8.25
C PHE A 192 8.95 9.73 -9.41
N HIS A 193 8.29 9.65 -10.55
CA HIS A 193 8.84 8.95 -11.71
C HIS A 193 9.17 9.91 -12.85
N ASN A 194 10.39 9.83 -13.38
CA ASN A 194 10.85 10.57 -14.56
C ASN A 194 10.65 12.09 -14.54
N GLY A 195 10.66 12.72 -13.36
CA GLY A 195 10.47 14.17 -13.27
C GLY A 195 9.03 14.62 -13.01
N PHE A 196 8.11 13.67 -12.81
CA PHE A 196 6.70 13.91 -12.60
C PHE A 196 6.17 13.11 -11.42
N VAL A 197 5.06 13.56 -10.88
CA VAL A 197 4.33 12.82 -9.87
C VAL A 197 2.84 12.88 -10.14
N ALA A 198 2.20 11.71 -10.13
CA ALA A 198 0.76 11.62 -10.20
C ALA A 198 0.16 12.10 -8.87
N VAL A 199 -0.81 13.01 -8.95
CA VAL A 199 -1.53 13.53 -7.78
C VAL A 199 -3.02 13.49 -8.01
N ALA A 200 -3.78 13.25 -6.95
CA ALA A 200 -5.23 13.20 -7.00
C ALA A 200 -5.89 14.38 -6.30
N ARG A 201 -7.09 14.74 -6.76
CA ARG A 201 -8.05 15.54 -6.01
C ARG A 201 -9.37 14.78 -5.91
N ALA A 202 -10.12 15.02 -4.85
CA ALA A 202 -11.50 14.57 -4.78
C ALA A 202 -12.30 15.16 -5.96
N GLY A 203 -12.90 14.29 -6.74
CA GLY A 203 -13.89 14.59 -7.76
C GLY A 203 -15.26 14.87 -7.14
N ALA A 204 -16.18 15.38 -7.95
CA ALA A 204 -17.52 15.75 -7.50
C ALA A 204 -18.36 14.55 -7.02
N ASP A 205 -18.02 13.35 -7.48
CA ASP A 205 -18.65 12.07 -7.13
C ASP A 205 -17.99 11.38 -5.91
N GLY A 206 -17.01 12.03 -5.28
CA GLY A 206 -16.22 11.46 -4.19
C GLY A 206 -15.09 10.52 -4.65
N GLY A 207 -14.95 10.28 -5.97
CA GLY A 207 -13.81 9.57 -6.54
C GLY A 207 -12.54 10.43 -6.57
N ASN A 208 -11.39 9.83 -6.89
CA ASN A 208 -10.14 10.58 -7.10
C ASN A 208 -9.96 10.90 -8.59
N LEU A 209 -9.73 12.17 -8.92
CA LEU A 209 -9.29 12.62 -10.23
C LEU A 209 -7.79 12.90 -10.21
N TRP A 210 -7.08 12.25 -11.12
CA TRP A 210 -5.63 12.25 -11.21
C TRP A 210 -5.11 13.25 -12.26
N GLY A 211 -3.96 13.82 -11.96
CA GLY A 211 -3.18 14.73 -12.80
C GLY A 211 -1.70 14.62 -12.42
N PHE A 212 -0.86 15.56 -12.88
CA PHE A 212 0.58 15.51 -12.62
C PHE A 212 1.19 16.83 -12.22
N LEU A 213 2.18 16.74 -11.34
CA LEU A 213 3.07 17.82 -10.95
C LEU A 213 4.47 17.52 -11.47
N ASN A 214 5.26 18.54 -11.78
CA ASN A 214 6.66 18.38 -12.17
C ASN A 214 7.62 18.47 -10.96
N ARG A 215 8.93 18.30 -11.19
CA ARG A 215 10.02 18.47 -10.17
C ARG A 215 9.92 19.73 -9.31
N ASN A 216 9.34 20.82 -9.84
CA ASN A 216 9.20 22.09 -9.14
C ASN A 216 7.88 22.20 -8.34
N GLY A 217 7.08 21.13 -8.32
CA GLY A 217 5.73 21.09 -7.74
C GLY A 217 4.70 21.93 -8.49
N ARG A 218 4.97 22.28 -9.75
CA ARG A 218 3.97 22.96 -10.60
C ARG A 218 3.06 21.91 -11.22
N GLN A 219 1.75 22.13 -11.14
CA GLN A 219 0.78 21.33 -11.86
C GLN A 219 0.95 21.53 -13.37
N VAL A 220 1.41 20.48 -14.04
CA VAL A 220 1.59 20.44 -15.49
C VAL A 220 0.40 19.78 -16.18
N ILE A 221 -0.27 18.85 -15.49
CA ILE A 221 -1.48 18.18 -15.98
C ILE A 221 -2.57 18.33 -14.91
N PRO A 222 -3.71 18.97 -15.23
CA PRO A 222 -4.83 19.08 -14.30
C PRO A 222 -5.38 17.72 -13.84
N CYS A 223 -5.90 17.67 -12.61
CA CYS A 223 -6.62 16.52 -12.07
C CYS A 223 -7.97 16.36 -12.78
N LYS A 224 -8.02 15.54 -13.81
CA LYS A 224 -9.22 15.34 -14.65
C LYS A 224 -9.40 13.90 -15.15
N TRP A 225 -8.44 13.03 -14.88
CA TRP A 225 -8.45 11.64 -15.33
C TRP A 225 -8.88 10.75 -14.18
N ASP A 226 -9.71 9.74 -14.45
CA ASP A 226 -10.12 8.80 -13.40
C ASP A 226 -8.96 7.89 -12.97
N GLU A 227 -7.95 7.75 -13.83
CA GLU A 227 -6.69 7.06 -13.57
C GLU A 227 -5.60 7.67 -14.45
N VAL A 228 -4.39 7.70 -13.93
CA VAL A 228 -3.16 7.88 -14.71
C VAL A 228 -2.18 6.78 -14.31
N PHE A 229 -1.24 6.45 -15.19
CA PHE A 229 -0.06 5.67 -14.83
C PHE A 229 1.16 6.59 -14.71
N ASP A 230 2.28 6.12 -14.17
CA ASP A 230 3.46 6.99 -14.08
C ASP A 230 4.10 7.14 -15.48
N PHE A 231 4.84 8.23 -15.71
CA PHE A 231 5.52 8.44 -16.99
C PHE A 231 6.69 7.49 -17.14
N ASN A 232 6.72 6.68 -18.21
CA ASN A 232 7.75 5.67 -18.51
C ASN A 232 7.97 4.70 -17.33
N ASN A 233 6.88 4.16 -16.79
CA ASN A 233 6.99 3.17 -15.73
C ASN A 233 7.42 1.81 -16.30
N ARG A 234 8.69 1.46 -16.10
CA ARG A 234 9.26 0.16 -16.48
C ARG A 234 8.85 -0.97 -15.54
N ALA A 235 8.39 -0.65 -14.32
CA ALA A 235 8.03 -1.61 -13.29
C ALA A 235 6.51 -1.69 -13.12
N TYR A 236 5.94 -2.82 -13.55
CA TYR A 236 4.52 -3.11 -13.37
C TYR A 236 4.23 -3.29 -11.89
N TYR A 237 3.36 -2.45 -11.32
CA TYR A 237 2.75 -2.75 -10.03
C TYR A 237 1.87 -4.00 -10.19
N SER A 238 2.40 -5.11 -9.67
CA SER A 238 1.80 -6.44 -9.58
C SER A 238 0.30 -6.38 -9.26
N ARG A 239 -0.50 -7.10 -10.07
CA ARG A 239 -1.97 -7.36 -10.03
C ARG A 239 -2.73 -6.97 -11.30
N SER A 240 -2.07 -6.85 -12.45
CA SER A 240 -2.76 -6.80 -13.75
C SER A 240 -2.36 -8.01 -14.58
N VAL A 241 -3.22 -8.40 -15.52
CA VAL A 241 -3.06 -9.55 -16.44
C VAL A 241 -1.80 -9.43 -17.34
N TYR A 242 -1.04 -8.33 -17.20
CA TYR A 242 0.16 -7.96 -17.95
C TYR A 242 1.42 -7.95 -17.07
N ASP A 243 1.54 -8.92 -16.16
CA ASP A 243 2.53 -8.97 -15.08
C ASP A 243 4.01 -9.04 -15.51
N PHE A 244 4.32 -8.95 -16.81
CA PHE A 244 5.69 -9.08 -17.30
C PHE A 244 6.08 -8.13 -18.43
N ALA A 245 5.26 -7.19 -18.92
CA ALA A 245 5.59 -6.52 -20.18
C ALA A 245 6.49 -5.27 -20.05
N GLU A 246 7.76 -5.35 -19.65
CA GLU A 246 8.71 -4.20 -19.63
C GLU A 246 8.45 -3.21 -20.78
N ASP A 247 8.12 -1.98 -20.39
CA ASP A 247 7.94 -0.89 -21.32
C ASP A 247 9.32 -0.37 -21.71
N ASP A 248 9.89 -0.95 -22.78
CA ASP A 248 11.14 -0.48 -23.41
C ASP A 248 10.96 0.84 -24.19
N ASP A 249 9.79 1.47 -24.04
CA ASP A 249 9.48 2.76 -24.60
C ASP A 249 9.97 3.91 -23.71
N ASP A 250 11.10 4.50 -24.08
CA ASP A 250 11.65 5.68 -23.39
C ASP A 250 10.86 6.98 -23.67
N ARG A 251 9.81 6.95 -24.49
CA ARG A 251 9.03 8.15 -24.81
C ARG A 251 8.25 8.61 -23.57
N PRO A 252 8.22 9.93 -23.28
CA PRO A 252 7.60 10.52 -22.09
C PRO A 252 6.06 10.54 -22.19
N TRP A 253 5.45 9.40 -22.47
CA TRP A 253 4.01 9.20 -22.57
C TRP A 253 3.52 8.35 -21.41
N THR A 254 2.24 8.48 -21.09
CA THR A 254 1.62 7.62 -20.09
C THR A 254 0.17 7.35 -20.45
N SER A 255 -0.31 6.19 -20.03
CA SER A 255 -1.71 5.81 -20.18
C SER A 255 -2.58 6.59 -19.21
N VAL A 256 -3.74 7.03 -19.72
CA VAL A 256 -4.77 7.71 -18.91
C VAL A 256 -6.13 7.11 -19.15
N ARG A 257 -6.97 7.18 -18.12
CA ARG A 257 -8.35 6.70 -18.17
C ARG A 257 -9.35 7.82 -17.97
N SER A 258 -10.40 7.79 -18.78
CA SER A 258 -11.62 8.57 -18.57
C SER A 258 -12.84 7.67 -18.80
N GLY A 259 -13.63 7.49 -17.77
CA GLY A 259 -14.65 6.46 -17.66
C GLY A 259 -14.08 5.06 -17.92
N SER A 260 -14.68 4.37 -18.87
CA SER A 260 -14.29 3.03 -19.32
C SER A 260 -13.24 3.04 -20.45
N LYS A 261 -12.68 4.20 -20.80
CA LYS A 261 -11.82 4.38 -21.98
C LYS A 261 -10.37 4.70 -21.59
N LEU A 262 -9.42 4.11 -22.31
CA LEU A 262 -7.99 4.35 -22.25
C LEU A 262 -7.51 5.14 -23.46
N GLY A 263 -6.46 5.93 -23.25
CA GLY A 263 -5.62 6.56 -24.25
C GLY A 263 -4.26 6.89 -23.64
N MET A 264 -3.44 7.67 -24.34
CA MET A 264 -2.13 8.10 -23.84
C MET A 264 -1.95 9.60 -24.02
N ILE A 265 -1.28 10.22 -23.05
CA ILE A 265 -0.87 11.62 -23.09
C ILE A 265 0.64 11.75 -22.93
N ASP A 266 1.21 12.85 -23.38
CA ASP A 266 2.59 13.22 -23.05
C ASP A 266 2.70 13.99 -21.72
N THR A 267 3.92 14.37 -21.36
CA THR A 267 4.26 15.14 -20.15
C THR A 267 3.66 16.54 -20.07
N LEU A 268 3.09 17.05 -21.16
CA LEU A 268 2.33 18.31 -21.19
C LEU A 268 0.81 18.06 -21.18
N GLY A 269 0.39 16.81 -21.11
CA GLY A 269 -1.02 16.41 -21.12
C GLY A 269 -1.66 16.44 -22.51
N ARG A 270 -0.87 16.54 -23.58
CA ARG A 270 -1.38 16.47 -24.96
C ARG A 270 -1.69 15.02 -25.30
N VAL A 271 -2.84 14.77 -25.91
CA VAL A 271 -3.29 13.42 -26.29
C VAL A 271 -2.45 12.94 -27.47
N GLN A 272 -1.76 11.83 -27.26
CA GLN A 272 -0.93 11.15 -28.26
C GLN A 272 -1.66 9.94 -28.84
N ILE A 273 -2.33 9.19 -27.98
CA ILE A 273 -3.25 8.11 -28.36
C ILE A 273 -4.66 8.52 -27.90
N PRO A 274 -5.66 8.61 -28.82
CA PRO A 274 -7.01 9.03 -28.45
C PRO A 274 -7.62 8.17 -27.34
N VAL A 275 -8.30 8.82 -26.38
CA VAL A 275 -8.98 8.15 -25.26
C VAL A 275 -10.28 7.50 -25.73
N ARG A 276 -10.15 6.34 -26.38
CA ARG A 276 -11.27 5.65 -27.06
C ARG A 276 -11.24 4.12 -26.97
N PHE A 277 -10.20 3.53 -26.40
CA PHE A 277 -10.05 2.07 -26.30
C PHE A 277 -10.63 1.58 -24.98
N ALA A 278 -11.21 0.39 -24.95
CA ALA A 278 -11.79 -0.13 -23.72
C ALA A 278 -10.69 -0.41 -22.69
N ASN A 279 -10.91 0.01 -21.44
CA ASN A 279 -10.10 -0.44 -20.31
C ASN A 279 -10.52 -1.87 -19.90
N PRO A 280 -9.64 -2.88 -19.99
CA PRO A 280 -9.91 -4.23 -19.48
C PRO A 280 -9.78 -4.33 -17.94
N GLY A 281 -9.44 -3.24 -17.24
CA GLY A 281 -9.07 -3.21 -15.82
C GLY A 281 -7.59 -2.85 -15.67
N ARG A 282 -7.22 -2.00 -14.69
CA ARG A 282 -5.87 -1.40 -14.45
C ARG A 282 -4.77 -1.80 -15.46
N ALA A 283 -4.92 -1.38 -16.72
CA ALA A 283 -4.03 -1.75 -17.81
C ALA A 283 -3.51 -0.51 -18.53
N GLN A 284 -2.25 -0.59 -18.96
CA GLN A 284 -1.59 0.42 -19.77
C GLN A 284 -1.63 0.02 -21.25
N ILE A 285 -1.59 1.00 -22.13
CA ILE A 285 -1.24 0.80 -23.53
C ILE A 285 0.28 0.70 -23.60
N VAL A 286 0.79 -0.43 -24.07
CA VAL A 286 2.23 -0.76 -24.14
C VAL A 286 2.56 -1.06 -25.59
N PHE A 287 3.56 -0.37 -26.13
CA PHE A 287 4.02 -0.58 -27.51
C PHE A 287 5.17 -1.58 -27.53
N GLN A 288 5.02 -2.62 -28.34
CA GLN A 288 6.06 -3.62 -28.59
C GLN A 288 6.72 -3.35 -29.94
N LYS A 289 8.06 -3.43 -29.98
CA LYS A 289 8.82 -3.34 -31.23
C LYS A 289 8.71 -4.67 -31.98
N THR A 290 8.33 -4.61 -33.25
CA THR A 290 8.26 -5.78 -34.13
C THR A 290 8.89 -5.46 -35.49
N PRO A 291 9.21 -6.47 -36.32
CA PRO A 291 9.63 -6.23 -37.71
C PRO A 291 8.62 -5.43 -38.55
N LYS A 292 7.33 -5.41 -38.17
CA LYS A 292 6.25 -4.68 -38.86
C LYS A 292 6.03 -3.27 -38.28
N GLY A 293 6.88 -2.82 -37.37
CA GLY A 293 6.77 -1.55 -36.66
C GLY A 293 6.33 -1.73 -35.21
N GLU A 294 6.07 -0.61 -34.54
CA GLU A 294 5.68 -0.62 -33.13
C GLU A 294 4.17 -0.61 -32.97
N LEU A 295 3.68 -1.63 -32.28
CA LEU A 295 2.26 -1.93 -32.17
C LEU A 295 1.88 -2.14 -30.72
N ALA A 296 0.66 -1.72 -30.35
CA ALA A 296 0.11 -1.96 -29.02
C ALA A 296 -1.18 -2.77 -29.10
N ILE A 297 -1.34 -3.71 -28.19
CA ILE A 297 -2.57 -4.48 -28.00
C ILE A 297 -3.59 -3.57 -27.30
N VAL A 298 -4.75 -3.38 -27.92
CA VAL A 298 -5.85 -2.63 -27.31
C VAL A 298 -7.19 -3.28 -27.59
N LYS A 299 -8.14 -3.07 -26.69
CA LYS A 299 -9.50 -3.60 -26.79
C LYS A 299 -10.44 -2.55 -27.38
N ASP A 300 -11.27 -2.94 -28.33
CA ASP A 300 -12.29 -2.05 -28.87
C ASP A 300 -13.51 -1.96 -27.93
N VAL A 301 -14.06 -0.75 -27.81
CA VAL A 301 -15.24 -0.51 -26.95
C VAL A 301 -16.50 -1.13 -27.53
N LYS A 302 -16.65 -1.16 -28.87
CA LYS A 302 -17.87 -1.63 -29.53
C LYS A 302 -17.88 -3.15 -29.66
N THR A 303 -16.82 -3.73 -30.20
CA THR A 303 -16.77 -5.17 -30.47
C THR A 303 -16.37 -5.99 -29.25
N ARG A 304 -15.75 -5.35 -28.24
CA ARG A 304 -15.13 -6.02 -27.08
C ARG A 304 -14.05 -7.03 -27.48
N LYS A 305 -13.51 -6.93 -28.68
CA LYS A 305 -12.41 -7.74 -29.20
C LYS A 305 -11.09 -6.95 -29.20
N TRP A 306 -9.99 -7.68 -29.19
CA TRP A 306 -8.63 -7.14 -29.22
C TRP A 306 -8.15 -6.97 -30.66
N GLY A 307 -7.33 -5.95 -30.86
CA GLY A 307 -6.61 -5.67 -32.10
C GLY A 307 -5.30 -4.94 -31.79
N LEU A 308 -4.58 -4.57 -32.85
CA LEU A 308 -3.30 -3.86 -32.74
C LEU A 308 -3.44 -2.45 -33.29
N ILE A 309 -2.89 -1.48 -32.57
CA ILE A 309 -2.83 -0.08 -33.01
C ILE A 309 -1.39 0.39 -33.27
N ASP A 310 -1.26 1.32 -34.21
CA ASP A 310 -0.03 2.08 -34.43
C ASP A 310 0.16 3.20 -33.38
N ARG A 311 1.29 3.91 -33.48
CA ARG A 311 1.65 5.04 -32.63
C ARG A 311 0.75 6.28 -32.74
N LYS A 312 -0.19 6.31 -33.68
CA LYS A 312 -1.22 7.36 -33.80
C LYS A 312 -2.57 6.88 -33.27
N GLY A 313 -2.65 5.63 -32.83
CA GLY A 313 -3.88 4.99 -32.40
C GLY A 313 -4.77 4.55 -33.57
N ASN A 314 -4.24 4.39 -34.78
CA ASN A 314 -4.97 3.77 -35.88
C ASN A 314 -4.87 2.26 -35.79
N TRP A 315 -5.89 1.53 -36.24
CA TRP A 315 -5.83 0.07 -36.30
C TRP A 315 -4.82 -0.38 -37.35
N SER A 316 -3.77 -1.05 -36.93
CA SER A 316 -2.87 -1.83 -37.79
C SER A 316 -3.43 -3.23 -38.02
N VAL A 317 -4.07 -3.80 -36.99
CA VAL A 317 -4.87 -5.02 -37.09
C VAL A 317 -6.23 -4.74 -36.46
N SER A 318 -7.29 -4.85 -37.25
CA SER A 318 -8.68 -4.61 -36.82
C SER A 318 -9.06 -5.53 -35.65
N PRO A 319 -9.91 -5.06 -34.71
CA PRO A 319 -10.28 -5.83 -33.53
C PRO A 319 -11.14 -7.04 -33.92
N ALA A 320 -10.53 -8.23 -33.87
CA ALA A 320 -11.17 -9.49 -34.29
C ALA A 320 -11.00 -10.62 -33.28
N TYR A 321 -10.08 -10.47 -32.32
CA TYR A 321 -9.61 -11.56 -31.47
C TYR A 321 -10.25 -11.49 -30.07
N PRO A 322 -10.74 -12.63 -29.52
CA PRO A 322 -11.28 -12.67 -28.15
C PRO A 322 -10.21 -12.43 -27.09
N GLU A 323 -8.97 -12.78 -27.40
CA GLU A 323 -7.76 -12.52 -26.64
C GLU A 323 -6.58 -12.24 -27.59
N LEU A 324 -5.57 -11.53 -27.11
CA LEU A 324 -4.37 -11.23 -27.86
C LEU A 324 -3.23 -10.95 -26.88
N TRP A 325 -2.07 -11.54 -27.15
CA TRP A 325 -0.94 -11.58 -26.23
C TRP A 325 0.38 -11.26 -26.95
N TRP A 326 1.40 -10.90 -26.18
CA TRP A 326 2.76 -10.67 -26.67
C TRP A 326 3.65 -11.84 -26.24
N ASP A 327 4.34 -12.47 -27.20
CA ASP A 327 5.40 -13.44 -26.94
C ASP A 327 6.75 -12.73 -27.01
N ARG A 328 7.40 -12.60 -25.84
CA ARG A 328 8.70 -11.93 -25.70
C ARG A 328 9.84 -12.66 -26.39
N GLU A 329 9.82 -14.00 -26.38
CA GLU A 329 10.92 -14.79 -26.96
C GLU A 329 10.88 -14.74 -28.48
N LYS A 330 9.68 -14.69 -29.06
CA LYS A 330 9.49 -14.64 -30.51
C LYS A 330 9.39 -13.22 -31.07
N GLU A 331 9.22 -12.23 -30.20
CA GLU A 331 8.93 -10.84 -30.57
C GLU A 331 7.70 -10.72 -31.51
N LEU A 332 6.66 -11.52 -31.24
CA LEU A 332 5.44 -11.59 -32.03
C LEU A 332 4.19 -11.54 -31.15
N PHE A 333 3.09 -11.08 -31.74
CA PHE A 333 1.78 -11.17 -31.11
C PHE A 333 1.17 -12.54 -31.39
N TRP A 334 0.39 -13.07 -30.44
CA TRP A 334 -0.28 -14.36 -30.62
C TRP A 334 -1.69 -14.38 -30.03
N TYR A 335 -2.50 -15.29 -30.54
CA TYR A 335 -3.89 -15.55 -30.12
C TYR A 335 -4.20 -17.05 -30.21
N LEU A 336 -5.23 -17.52 -29.51
CA LEU A 336 -5.76 -18.88 -29.70
C LEU A 336 -6.82 -18.89 -30.80
N ASP A 337 -6.71 -19.83 -31.74
CA ASP A 337 -7.77 -20.12 -32.70
C ASP A 337 -8.94 -20.90 -32.06
N GLU A 338 -9.99 -21.20 -32.84
CA GLU A 338 -11.18 -21.91 -32.36
C GLU A 338 -10.92 -23.34 -31.85
N SER A 339 -9.72 -23.87 -32.10
CA SER A 339 -9.26 -25.19 -31.66
C SER A 339 -8.19 -25.10 -30.57
N ASP A 340 -8.10 -23.96 -29.87
CA ASP A 340 -7.13 -23.66 -28.81
C ASP A 340 -5.66 -23.78 -29.25
N ASN A 341 -5.36 -23.62 -30.54
CA ASN A 341 -3.99 -23.59 -31.03
C ASN A 341 -3.46 -22.16 -31.08
N ALA A 342 -2.24 -21.97 -30.58
CA ALA A 342 -1.55 -20.68 -30.66
C ALA A 342 -1.21 -20.34 -32.12
N LYS A 343 -1.64 -19.16 -32.57
CA LYS A 343 -1.30 -18.56 -33.87
C LYS A 343 -0.60 -17.22 -33.64
N TYR A 344 0.35 -16.89 -34.51
CA TYR A 344 1.17 -15.68 -34.40
C TYR A 344 0.88 -14.71 -35.54
N LEU A 345 0.98 -13.40 -35.27
CA LEU A 345 0.71 -12.30 -36.21
C LEU A 345 1.98 -11.57 -36.65
#